data_AF-A0A060ZKH7-F1
#
_entry.id   AF-A0A060ZKH7-F1
#
_cell.length_a   1.000
_cell.length_b   1.000
_cell.length_c   1.000
_cell.angle_alpha   90.00
_cell.angle_beta   90.00
_cell.angle_gamma   90.00
#
_symmetry.space_group_name_H-M   'P 1'
#
loop_
_entity.id
_entity.type
_entity.pdbx_description
1 polymer ?
#
loop_
_entity_poly.entity_id
_entity_poly.type
_entity_poly.pdbx_seq_one_letter_code
_entity_poly.pdbx_strand_id
1 'polypeptide(L)'
;MYLLERGLRASVPETLRVRREMTITLDSGNRPEPDISVVRAEATTADAHETGYKAVDTVLAVEVVSPESQLRDRKRKPQLYAEAEIQHFWLIEKDAGSRPVVHVYELDSVTGCYVPSGIHHDRLKLTVPFDIDIDLTEIDRL
;
A
#
# COMPACT_ATOMS: atom_id res chain seq x y z
N MET A 1 3.85 7.65 -8.79
CA MET A 1 2.80 7.66 -7.74
C MET A 1 1.40 7.89 -8.31
N TYR A 2 1.19 8.91 -9.16
CA TYR A 2 -0.14 9.23 -9.73
C TYR A 2 -0.87 8.04 -10.38
N LEU A 3 -0.16 7.18 -11.14
CA LEU A 3 -0.76 6.03 -11.82
C LEU A 3 -1.46 5.05 -10.86
N LEU A 4 -0.74 4.57 -9.83
CA LEU A 4 -1.28 3.61 -8.87
C LEU A 4 -2.42 4.23 -8.05
N GLU A 5 -2.26 5.48 -7.61
CA GLU A 5 -3.33 6.18 -6.90
C GLU A 5 -4.60 6.28 -7.74
N ARG A 6 -4.46 6.76 -8.99
CA ARG A 6 -5.59 6.91 -9.91
C ARG A 6 -6.26 5.57 -10.20
N GLY A 7 -5.47 4.53 -10.46
CA GLY A 7 -5.98 3.18 -10.69
C GLY A 7 -6.75 2.64 -9.49
N LEU A 8 -6.19 2.76 -8.28
CA LEU A 8 -6.87 2.36 -7.05
C LEU A 8 -8.16 3.16 -6.83
N ARG A 9 -8.15 4.49 -7.02
CA ARG A 9 -9.34 5.32 -6.88
C ARG A 9 -10.43 4.99 -7.89
N ALA A 10 -10.08 4.49 -9.06
CA ALA A 10 -11.03 4.11 -10.10
C ALA A 10 -11.79 2.81 -9.78
N SER A 11 -11.21 1.91 -8.98
CA SER A 11 -11.83 0.62 -8.64
C SER A 11 -12.17 0.43 -7.16
N VAL A 12 -11.78 1.37 -6.28
CA VAL A 12 -12.06 1.26 -4.84
C VAL A 12 -13.57 1.25 -4.56
N PRO A 13 -14.09 0.29 -3.78
CA PRO A 13 -15.50 0.26 -3.41
C PRO A 13 -15.87 1.40 -2.44
N GLU A 14 -17.16 1.72 -2.34
CA GLU A 14 -17.67 2.80 -1.48
C GLU A 14 -17.36 2.62 0.01
N THR A 15 -17.07 1.39 0.45
CA THR A 15 -16.70 1.06 1.83
C THR A 15 -15.24 1.36 2.15
N LEU A 16 -14.41 1.72 1.16
CA LEU A 16 -12.98 1.97 1.31
C LEU A 16 -12.58 3.34 0.75
N ARG A 17 -11.44 3.86 1.17
CA ARG A 17 -10.88 5.14 0.72
C ARG A 17 -9.39 5.04 0.46
N VAL A 18 -8.96 5.55 -0.69
CA VAL A 18 -7.54 5.74 -1.01
C VAL A 18 -7.05 7.04 -0.38
N ARG A 19 -5.91 6.96 0.30
CA ARG A 19 -5.25 8.05 1.03
C ARG A 19 -3.77 8.07 0.70
N ARG A 20 -3.20 9.26 0.82
CA ARG A 20 -1.79 9.58 0.57
C ARG A 20 -1.34 10.54 1.64
N GLU A 21 -0.04 10.56 1.91
CA GLU A 21 0.57 11.55 2.81
C GLU A 21 -0.11 11.55 4.19
N MET A 22 -0.49 10.35 4.66
CA MET A 22 -1.20 10.12 5.93
C MET A 22 -0.53 8.98 6.68
N THR A 23 -0.22 9.22 7.95
CA THR A 23 0.40 8.19 8.80
C THR A 23 -0.57 7.07 9.17
N ILE A 24 -0.02 5.88 9.39
CA ILE A 24 -0.70 4.78 10.07
C ILE A 24 -0.18 4.73 11.50
N THR A 25 -1.05 4.91 12.47
CA THR A 25 -0.73 4.80 13.90
C THR A 25 -0.71 3.33 14.31
N LEU A 26 0.48 2.83 14.59
CA LEU A 26 0.70 1.49 15.14
C LEU A 26 0.75 1.54 16.67
N ASP A 27 1.48 2.53 17.22
CA ASP A 27 1.53 2.84 18.65
C ASP A 27 1.90 4.33 18.88
N SER A 28 2.18 4.73 20.13
CA SER A 28 2.50 6.10 20.49
C SER A 28 3.80 6.65 19.88
N GLY A 29 4.72 5.79 19.46
CA GLY A 29 6.01 6.16 18.85
C GLY A 29 6.19 5.72 17.40
N ASN A 30 5.38 4.78 16.91
CA ASN A 30 5.48 4.21 15.57
C ASN A 30 4.29 4.65 14.70
N ARG A 31 4.56 5.64 13.84
CA ARG A 31 3.61 6.21 12.88
C ARG A 31 4.19 6.25 11.46
N PRO A 32 4.47 5.08 10.84
CA PRO A 32 4.94 5.06 9.45
C PRO A 32 3.94 5.73 8.52
N GLU A 33 4.47 6.41 7.51
CA GLU A 33 3.70 7.04 6.45
C GLU A 33 3.93 6.24 5.15
N PRO A 34 2.94 5.47 4.69
CA PRO A 34 2.99 4.86 3.37
C PRO A 34 2.72 5.89 2.28
N ASP A 35 3.30 5.68 1.10
CA ASP A 35 3.05 6.53 -0.07
C ASP A 35 1.56 6.50 -0.46
N ILE A 36 0.93 5.32 -0.37
CA ILE A 36 -0.52 5.15 -0.54
C ILE A 36 -1.04 4.18 0.52
N SER A 37 -2.19 4.49 1.10
CA SER A 37 -2.95 3.56 1.93
C SER A 37 -4.39 3.43 1.43
N VAL A 38 -4.97 2.25 1.63
CA VAL A 38 -6.41 2.03 1.50
C VAL A 38 -6.96 1.75 2.89
N VAL A 39 -7.93 2.55 3.31
CA VAL A 39 -8.53 2.48 4.64
C VAL A 39 -10.04 2.31 4.57
N ARG A 40 -10.66 1.84 5.65
CA ARG A 40 -12.12 1.79 5.80
C ARG A 40 -12.71 3.20 5.71
N ALA A 41 -13.79 3.35 4.95
CA ALA A 41 -14.43 4.65 4.75
C ALA A 41 -14.96 5.25 6.06
N GLU A 42 -15.49 4.42 6.96
CA GLU A 42 -15.97 4.85 8.28
C GLU A 42 -14.87 5.41 9.19
N ALA A 43 -13.61 5.03 8.95
CA ALA A 43 -12.46 5.56 9.68
C ALA A 43 -11.98 6.93 9.17
N THR A 44 -12.59 7.46 8.10
CA THR A 44 -12.22 8.77 7.52
C THR A 44 -12.97 9.93 8.18
N THR A 45 -12.71 10.12 9.48
CA THR A 45 -13.23 11.25 10.27
C THR A 45 -12.35 12.49 10.13
N ALA A 46 -12.83 13.66 10.58
CA ALA A 46 -12.03 14.89 10.62
C ALA A 46 -10.75 14.71 11.46
N ASP A 47 -10.86 14.13 12.66
CA ASP A 47 -9.72 13.85 13.54
C ASP A 47 -8.69 12.91 12.89
N ALA A 48 -9.15 11.90 12.13
CA ALA A 48 -8.25 10.99 11.43
C ALA A 48 -7.47 11.70 10.31
N HIS A 49 -8.06 12.72 9.67
CA HIS A 49 -7.35 13.55 8.69
C HIS A 49 -6.25 14.42 9.31
N GLU A 50 -6.36 14.75 10.60
CA GLU A 50 -5.33 15.52 11.31
C GLU A 50 -4.25 14.62 11.95
N THR A 51 -4.63 13.41 12.37
CA THR A 51 -3.78 12.58 13.23
C THR A 51 -3.32 11.25 12.63
N GLY A 52 -3.82 10.86 11.45
CA GLY A 52 -3.54 9.58 10.82
C GLY A 52 -4.63 8.53 11.04
N TYR A 53 -4.46 7.39 10.37
CA TYR A 53 -5.38 6.24 10.47
C TYR A 53 -4.85 5.20 11.43
N LYS A 54 -5.73 4.39 12.02
CA LYS A 54 -5.30 3.25 12.84
C LYS A 54 -4.93 2.08 11.94
N ALA A 55 -4.03 1.22 12.40
CA ALA A 55 -3.65 0.00 11.69
C ALA A 55 -4.87 -0.89 11.38
N VAL A 56 -5.76 -1.09 12.36
CA VAL A 56 -7.00 -1.90 12.23
C VAL A 56 -7.95 -1.41 11.12
N ASP A 57 -7.88 -0.12 10.79
CA ASP A 57 -8.69 0.50 9.74
C ASP A 57 -7.99 0.50 8.38
N THR A 58 -6.73 0.06 8.32
CA THR A 58 -5.91 0.02 7.11
C THR A 58 -5.95 -1.37 6.48
N VAL A 59 -6.40 -1.42 5.22
CA VAL A 59 -6.55 -2.66 4.45
C VAL A 59 -5.32 -2.94 3.58
N LEU A 60 -4.73 -1.89 3.01
CA LEU A 60 -3.56 -1.96 2.15
C LEU A 60 -2.58 -0.83 2.48
N ALA A 61 -1.31 -1.15 2.64
CA ALA A 61 -0.20 -0.20 2.64
C ALA A 61 0.67 -0.41 1.40
N VAL A 62 1.02 0.68 0.72
CA VAL A 62 1.86 0.68 -0.50
C VAL A 62 3.08 1.56 -0.28
N GLU A 63 4.24 1.04 -0.62
CA GLU A 63 5.52 1.74 -0.50
C GLU A 63 6.23 1.79 -1.85
N VAL A 64 6.69 2.97 -2.24
CA VAL A 64 7.48 3.18 -3.46
C VAL A 64 8.94 3.29 -3.08
N VAL A 65 9.72 2.27 -3.44
CA VAL A 65 11.14 2.20 -3.11
C VAL A 65 11.91 3.29 -3.86
N SER A 66 12.56 4.16 -3.11
CA SER A 66 13.56 5.10 -3.59
C SER A 66 14.95 4.70 -3.10
N PRO A 67 16.05 5.22 -3.70
CA PRO A 67 17.41 4.97 -3.21
C PRO A 67 17.60 5.28 -1.72
N GLU A 68 16.90 6.29 -1.21
CA GLU A 68 17.02 6.77 0.19
C GLU A 68 16.16 5.97 1.17
N SER A 69 15.15 5.25 0.68
CA SER A 69 14.18 4.53 1.50
C SER A 69 14.32 3.01 1.45
N GLN A 70 15.20 2.46 0.59
CA GLN A 70 15.38 1.01 0.37
C GLN A 70 15.39 0.18 1.64
N LEU A 71 16.21 0.56 2.64
CA LEU A 71 16.32 -0.22 3.88
C LEU A 71 15.00 -0.20 4.67
N ARG A 72 14.34 0.96 4.74
CA ARG A 72 13.08 1.09 5.48
C ARG A 72 11.97 0.30 4.77
N ASP A 73 11.80 0.52 3.48
CA ASP A 73 10.64 0.00 2.74
C ASP A 73 10.78 -1.50 2.44
N ARG A 74 12.00 -2.01 2.22
CA ARG A 74 12.23 -3.44 1.97
C ARG A 74 12.31 -4.29 3.24
N LYS A 75 12.65 -3.69 4.39
CA LYS A 75 12.92 -4.46 5.62
C LYS A 75 12.10 -4.00 6.81
N ARG A 76 12.21 -2.72 7.20
CA ARG A 76 11.64 -2.25 8.47
C ARG A 76 10.12 -2.07 8.43
N LYS A 77 9.59 -1.37 7.41
CA LYS A 77 8.16 -1.10 7.29
C LYS A 77 7.31 -2.37 7.11
N PRO A 78 7.71 -3.37 6.30
CA PRO A 78 6.96 -4.63 6.21
C PRO A 78 6.80 -5.32 7.57
N GLN A 79 7.84 -5.32 8.41
CA GLN A 79 7.75 -5.89 9.77
C GLN A 79 6.74 -5.12 10.62
N LEU A 80 6.83 -3.79 10.62
CA LEU A 80 5.91 -2.93 11.38
C LEU A 80 4.45 -3.09 10.94
N TYR A 81 4.20 -3.19 9.63
CA TYR A 81 2.85 -3.38 9.11
C TYR A 81 2.31 -4.78 9.40
N ALA A 82 3.16 -5.82 9.39
CA ALA A 82 2.77 -7.17 9.74
C ALA A 82 2.47 -7.32 11.24
N GLU A 83 3.31 -6.75 12.11
CA GLU A 83 3.09 -6.68 13.57
C GLU A 83 1.78 -5.96 13.92
N ALA A 84 1.35 -5.03 13.07
CA ALA A 84 0.09 -4.30 13.21
C ALA A 84 -1.10 -4.91 12.44
N GLU A 85 -0.93 -6.15 11.95
CA GLU A 85 -1.98 -6.96 11.30
C GLU A 85 -2.62 -6.33 10.06
N ILE A 86 -1.88 -5.50 9.32
CA ILE A 86 -2.34 -5.01 8.01
C ILE A 86 -2.30 -6.18 7.03
N GLN A 87 -3.44 -6.49 6.40
CA GLN A 87 -3.57 -7.73 5.61
C GLN A 87 -2.77 -7.69 4.31
N HIS A 88 -2.71 -6.53 3.65
CA HIS A 88 -2.10 -6.41 2.33
C HIS A 88 -0.98 -5.37 2.33
N PHE A 89 0.15 -5.73 1.71
CA PHE A 89 1.30 -4.83 1.56
C PHE A 89 1.86 -4.93 0.15
N TRP A 90 2.06 -3.78 -0.49
CA TRP A 90 2.73 -3.72 -1.79
C TRP A 90 4.03 -2.94 -1.71
N LEU A 91 5.06 -3.50 -2.34
CA LEU A 91 6.34 -2.83 -2.55
C LEU A 91 6.50 -2.54 -4.04
N ILE A 92 6.61 -1.26 -4.38
CA ILE A 92 6.75 -0.78 -5.75
C ILE A 92 8.21 -0.47 -6.01
N GLU A 93 8.82 -1.19 -6.93
CA GLU A 93 10.18 -0.94 -7.39
C GLU A 93 10.15 -0.35 -8.82
N LYS A 94 11.30 0.12 -9.29
CA LYS A 94 11.47 0.51 -10.70
C LYS A 94 12.34 -0.53 -11.38
N ASP A 95 11.93 -0.99 -12.55
CA ASP A 95 12.79 -1.78 -13.41
C ASP A 95 13.86 -0.92 -14.11
N ALA A 96 14.69 -1.57 -14.93
CA ALA A 96 15.73 -0.90 -15.71
C ALA A 96 15.17 0.14 -16.72
N GLY A 97 13.88 0.03 -17.09
CA GLY A 97 13.16 0.95 -17.98
C GLY A 97 12.39 2.05 -17.25
N SER A 98 12.54 2.17 -15.93
CA SER A 98 11.77 3.09 -15.06
C SER A 98 10.26 2.76 -14.96
N ARG A 99 9.83 1.58 -15.41
CA ARG A 99 8.45 1.12 -15.23
C ARG A 99 8.27 0.57 -13.81
N PRO A 100 7.09 0.77 -13.20
CA PRO A 100 6.82 0.26 -11.86
C PRO A 100 6.68 -1.27 -11.88
N VAL A 101 7.40 -1.93 -10.98
CA VAL A 101 7.21 -3.35 -10.67
C VAL A 101 6.50 -3.45 -9.32
N VAL A 102 5.32 -4.06 -9.31
CA VAL A 102 4.50 -4.20 -8.10
C VAL A 102 4.75 -5.58 -7.50
N HIS A 103 5.41 -5.62 -6.36
CA HIS A 103 5.51 -6.82 -5.53
C HIS A 103 4.36 -6.83 -4.54
N VAL A 104 3.52 -7.86 -4.61
CA VAL A 104 2.31 -8.01 -3.81
C VAL A 104 2.57 -9.01 -2.71
N TYR A 105 2.24 -8.64 -1.48
CA TYR A 105 2.36 -9.48 -0.31
C TYR A 105 1.04 -9.53 0.47
N GLU A 106 0.81 -10.68 1.09
CA GLU A 106 -0.31 -10.92 1.99
C GLU A 106 0.21 -11.39 3.34
N LEU A 107 -0.43 -10.94 4.42
CA LEU A 107 -0.07 -11.34 5.77
C LEU A 107 -0.46 -12.81 5.97
N ASP A 108 0.52 -13.65 6.26
CA ASP A 108 0.28 -15.02 6.68
C ASP A 108 -0.04 -15.05 8.18
N SER A 109 -1.27 -15.45 8.49
CA SER A 109 -1.77 -15.59 9.87
C SER A 109 -0.98 -16.59 10.72
N VAL A 110 -0.28 -17.56 10.10
CA VAL A 110 0.47 -18.58 10.85
C VAL A 110 1.83 -18.04 11.29
N THR A 111 2.55 -17.36 10.38
CA THR A 111 3.89 -16.84 10.67
C THR A 111 3.90 -15.39 11.18
N GLY A 112 2.79 -14.66 11.05
CA GLY A 112 2.72 -13.22 11.34
C GLY A 112 3.63 -12.40 10.42
N CYS A 113 3.97 -12.94 9.25
CA CYS A 113 4.89 -12.34 8.30
C CYS A 113 4.21 -12.19 6.93
N TYR A 114 4.66 -11.22 6.15
CA TYR A 114 4.25 -11.09 4.76
C TYR A 114 4.84 -12.20 3.89
N VAL A 115 4.00 -12.86 3.11
CA VAL A 115 4.40 -13.81 2.07
C VAL A 115 4.12 -13.23 0.68
N PRO A 116 5.00 -13.44 -0.32
CA PRO A 116 4.74 -12.96 -1.67
C PRO A 116 3.53 -13.68 -2.28
N SER A 117 2.60 -12.93 -2.87
CA SER A 117 1.49 -13.48 -3.66
C SER A 117 1.52 -13.07 -5.14
N GLY A 118 2.39 -12.13 -5.53
CA GLY A 118 2.59 -11.81 -6.95
C GLY A 118 3.70 -10.78 -7.23
N ILE A 119 4.17 -10.76 -8.48
CA ILE A 119 5.06 -9.72 -9.03
C ILE A 119 4.50 -9.30 -10.39
N HIS A 120 4.24 -8.01 -10.58
CA HIS A 120 3.54 -7.48 -11.75
C HIS A 120 4.35 -6.37 -12.44
N HIS A 121 4.49 -6.44 -13.76
CA HIS A 121 5.30 -5.50 -14.55
C HIS A 121 4.46 -4.59 -15.47
N ASP A 122 3.56 -5.18 -16.27
CA ASP A 122 2.78 -4.41 -17.27
C ASP A 122 1.34 -4.17 -16.82
N ARG A 123 0.79 -5.05 -15.98
CA ARG A 123 -0.60 -4.96 -15.51
C ARG A 123 -0.73 -5.53 -14.11
N LEU A 124 -1.30 -4.75 -13.21
CA LEU A 124 -1.68 -5.19 -11.88
C LEU A 124 -3.14 -5.62 -11.90
N LYS A 125 -3.37 -6.93 -11.85
CA LYS A 125 -4.72 -7.50 -11.79
C LYS A 125 -4.85 -8.41 -10.57
N LEU A 126 -5.69 -7.99 -9.63
CA LEU A 126 -5.91 -8.66 -8.35
C LEU A 126 -7.41 -8.70 -8.03
N THR A 127 -7.82 -9.70 -7.26
CA THR A 127 -9.18 -9.81 -6.71
C THR A 127 -9.25 -9.45 -5.23
N VAL A 128 -8.10 -9.19 -4.61
CA VAL A 128 -7.97 -8.79 -3.20
C VAL A 128 -7.00 -7.60 -3.07
N PRO A 129 -7.24 -6.66 -2.13
CA PRO A 129 -8.37 -6.61 -1.19
C PRO A 129 -9.74 -6.32 -1.83
N PHE A 130 -9.75 -5.92 -3.11
CA PHE A 130 -10.93 -5.76 -3.95
C PHE A 130 -10.49 -5.95 -5.41
N ASP A 131 -11.44 -5.89 -6.34
CA ASP A 131 -11.12 -5.99 -7.76
C ASP A 131 -10.26 -4.79 -8.21
N ILE A 132 -9.04 -5.08 -8.62
CA ILE A 132 -8.04 -4.12 -9.06
C ILE A 132 -7.58 -4.52 -10.45
N ASP A 133 -7.61 -3.56 -11.37
CA ASP A 133 -7.12 -3.74 -12.74
C ASP A 133 -6.46 -2.44 -13.20
N ILE A 134 -5.14 -2.38 -13.13
CA ILE A 134 -4.34 -1.20 -13.45
C ILE A 134 -3.34 -1.56 -14.54
N ASP A 135 -3.40 -0.86 -15.67
CA ASP A 135 -2.38 -0.90 -16.71
C ASP A 135 -1.16 -0.11 -16.24
N LEU A 136 -0.06 -0.81 -15.93
CA LEU A 136 1.17 -0.21 -15.43
C LEU A 136 1.98 0.46 -16.56
N THR A 137 1.68 0.13 -17.82
CA THR A 137 2.33 0.73 -19.00
C THR A 137 1.84 2.15 -19.28
N GLU A 138 0.71 2.58 -18.67
CA GLU A 138 0.24 3.97 -18.77
C GLU A 138 1.25 4.99 -18.24
N ILE A 139 2.22 4.56 -17.41
CA ILE A 139 3.29 5.43 -16.91
C ILE A 139 4.11 6.07 -18.05
N ASP A 140 4.21 5.40 -19.20
CA ASP A 140 4.97 5.87 -20.36
C ASP A 140 4.31 7.10 -21.04
N ARG A 141 3.07 7.44 -20.64
CA ARG A 141 2.27 8.53 -21.22
C ARG A 141 2.01 9.68 -20.24
N LEU A 142 2.56 9.62 -19.03
CA LEU A 142 2.43 10.64 -17.98
C LEU A 142 3.64 11.58 -17.97
#